data_AF-A0A6M0EYK0-F1
#
_entry.id   AF-A0A6M0EYK0-F1
#
_cell.length_a   1.000
_cell.length_b   1.000
_cell.length_c   1.000
_cell.angle_alpha   90.00
_cell.angle_beta   90.00
_cell.angle_gamma   90.00
#
_symmetry.space_group_name_H-M   'P 1'
#
loop_
_entity.id
_entity.type
_entity.pdbx_description
1 polymer ?
#
loop_
_entity_poly.entity_id
_entity_poly.type
_entity_poly.pdbx_seq_one_letter_code
_entity_poly.pdbx_strand_id
1 'polypeptide(L)'
;MQAATTNEALSRIEFVRENLLDLKVDAIVIPTSPSLSFDGHIGRQILERLGSELYKKLRKQPRPSLGEVLVTYASPLPACYLFYTPTRKNFRATATTVFQSVTAALTQAESINDVRTIAFPPIGTGVSRLNPVSLAPEILRIVASHLERGSQLEKVIFAFVQESAYQAYISAYQSLLLKASVTYGISLAISPQTTSIGREIKVSIHLKQIEVNKEEDYILQIPHSKAIGGELNILLNAPGCQYKGDNTASFPLDPNLNSEFSAQQSTQTVSFCLTALRSGTATITAELYRGDTFETTLETKVQVTGFDEAGFLGTRITTQPRPVPQPDFILQVQTAWNENNSACRFQYQLRSFRIPSRFPGETNYHSELLSISWIEQMRGLLGTTLENISDALPEDGRSRLTSLGQYLFKHLFPTELQTDFRSLIPRNYTSTLLILADQDEEGTLGTLARRSTIFERSLPDCWFTNPILGN
;
A
#
# COMPACT_ATOMS: atom_id res chain seq x y z
N MET A 1 30.53 -21.72 14.63
CA MET A 1 29.91 -20.51 15.23
C MET A 1 29.36 -19.66 14.10
N GLN A 2 28.12 -19.18 14.21
CA GLN A 2 27.59 -18.19 13.27
C GLN A 2 28.39 -16.89 13.40
N ALA A 3 28.70 -16.26 12.27
CA ALA A 3 29.35 -14.95 12.26
C ALA A 3 28.42 -13.92 12.92
N ALA A 4 28.94 -13.15 13.87
CA ALA A 4 28.17 -12.07 14.49
C ALA A 4 28.04 -10.91 13.48
N THR A 5 26.89 -10.23 13.47
CA THR A 5 26.76 -9.00 12.68
C THR A 5 27.67 -7.90 13.24
N THR A 6 28.07 -6.92 12.42
CA THR A 6 28.93 -5.80 12.88
C THR A 6 28.36 -5.08 14.10
N ASN A 7 27.04 -4.93 14.21
CA ASN A 7 26.41 -4.29 15.37
C ASN A 7 26.48 -5.16 16.64
N GLU A 8 26.37 -6.48 16.52
CA GLU A 8 26.56 -7.40 17.65
C GLU A 8 28.02 -7.49 18.08
N ALA A 9 28.97 -7.34 17.15
CA ALA A 9 30.38 -7.24 17.47
C ALA A 9 30.69 -5.92 18.20
N LEU A 10 30.18 -4.79 17.70
CA LEU A 10 30.37 -3.48 18.32
C LEU A 10 29.74 -3.41 19.73
N SER A 11 28.58 -4.03 19.97
CA SER A 11 27.93 -4.03 21.28
C SER A 11 28.70 -4.76 22.38
N ARG A 12 29.70 -5.59 22.01
CA ARG A 12 30.62 -6.25 22.95
C ARG A 12 31.84 -5.40 23.30
N ILE A 13 32.01 -4.23 22.69
CA ILE A 13 33.10 -3.31 22.99
C ILE A 13 32.65 -2.32 24.07
N GLU A 14 33.41 -2.24 25.16
CA GLU A 14 33.11 -1.37 26.30
C GLU A 14 34.26 -0.39 26.56
N PHE A 15 33.94 0.85 26.92
CA PHE A 15 34.93 1.89 27.25
C PHE A 15 34.73 2.31 28.70
N VAL A 16 35.76 2.16 29.53
CA VAL A 16 35.70 2.48 30.96
C VAL A 16 36.77 3.51 31.34
N ARG A 17 36.44 4.41 32.26
CA ARG A 17 37.38 5.42 32.78
C ARG A 17 37.95 4.99 34.13
N GLU A 18 38.58 3.84 34.14
CA GLU A 18 39.13 3.19 35.32
C GLU A 18 40.58 2.77 35.09
N ASN A 19 41.28 2.41 36.16
CA ASN A 19 42.61 1.82 36.03
C ASN A 19 42.47 0.38 35.51
N LEU A 20 43.16 0.09 34.40
CA LEU A 20 43.21 -1.22 33.78
C LEU A 20 43.47 -2.37 34.77
N LEU A 21 44.36 -2.17 35.76
CA LEU A 21 44.76 -3.21 36.71
C LEU A 21 43.73 -3.45 37.83
N ASP A 22 42.69 -2.64 37.93
CA ASP A 22 41.59 -2.79 38.89
C ASP A 22 40.37 -3.53 38.30
N LEU A 23 40.38 -3.78 36.99
CA LEU A 23 39.28 -4.45 36.30
C LEU A 23 39.20 -5.94 36.62
N LYS A 24 38.00 -6.40 36.96
CA LYS A 24 37.67 -7.82 37.12
C LYS A 24 37.34 -8.43 35.75
N VAL A 25 38.36 -8.92 35.06
CA VAL A 25 38.29 -9.51 33.72
C VAL A 25 39.18 -10.74 33.61
N ASP A 26 39.01 -11.58 32.60
CA ASP A 26 39.81 -12.80 32.50
C ASP A 26 41.24 -12.49 32.07
N ALA A 27 41.43 -11.60 31.09
CA ALA A 27 42.75 -11.22 30.60
C ALA A 27 42.95 -9.70 30.54
N ILE A 28 44.11 -9.23 30.98
CA ILE A 28 44.56 -7.84 30.80
C ILE A 28 45.75 -7.83 29.83
N VAL A 29 45.69 -6.96 28.82
CA VAL A 29 46.78 -6.77 27.86
C VAL A 29 47.78 -5.75 28.38
N ILE A 30 49.04 -6.17 28.47
CA ILE A 30 50.17 -5.36 28.94
C ILE A 30 51.08 -5.04 27.76
N PRO A 31 51.01 -3.80 27.22
CA PRO A 31 51.91 -3.35 26.18
C PRO A 31 53.35 -3.32 26.70
N THR A 32 54.24 -4.00 26.00
CA THR A 32 55.65 -4.08 26.42
C THR A 32 56.60 -3.93 25.23
N SER A 33 57.89 -3.97 25.51
CA SER A 33 58.94 -4.12 24.52
C SER A 33 59.33 -5.60 24.38
N PRO A 34 60.02 -5.99 23.29
CA PRO A 34 60.54 -7.36 23.17
C PRO A 34 61.50 -7.77 24.30
N SER A 35 62.09 -6.82 25.03
CA SER A 35 62.93 -7.10 26.19
C SER A 35 62.15 -7.20 27.51
N LEU A 36 60.82 -7.15 27.48
CA LEU A 36 59.94 -7.11 28.65
C LEU A 36 60.31 -5.97 29.61
N SER A 37 60.62 -4.79 29.05
CA SER A 37 60.85 -3.58 29.83
C SER A 37 59.52 -3.02 30.34
N PHE A 38 59.50 -2.64 31.63
CA PHE A 38 58.37 -2.00 32.30
C PHE A 38 58.58 -0.48 32.42
N ASP A 39 58.99 0.14 31.32
CA ASP A 39 59.38 1.55 31.22
C ASP A 39 58.19 2.53 31.20
N GLY A 40 56.96 2.03 31.00
CA GLY A 40 55.73 2.81 31.00
C GLY A 40 54.98 2.85 32.34
N HIS A 41 53.97 3.73 32.43
CA HIS A 41 53.12 3.90 33.62
C HIS A 41 52.49 2.58 34.09
N ILE A 42 51.90 1.81 33.17
CA ILE A 42 51.30 0.50 33.48
C ILE A 42 52.37 -0.47 34.00
N GLY A 43 53.58 -0.43 33.44
CA GLY A 43 54.68 -1.28 33.89
C GLY A 43 55.14 -0.97 35.31
N ARG A 44 55.19 0.32 35.68
CA ARG A 44 55.48 0.72 37.06
C ARG A 44 54.38 0.25 38.02
N GLN A 45 53.11 0.44 37.67
CA GLN A 45 51.99 -0.03 38.50
C GLN A 45 51.97 -1.55 38.66
N ILE A 46 52.34 -2.30 37.63
CA ILE A 46 52.54 -3.75 37.72
C ILE A 46 53.63 -4.09 38.74
N LEU A 47 54.79 -3.44 38.65
CA LEU A 47 55.90 -3.69 39.59
C LEU A 47 55.52 -3.31 41.03
N GLU A 48 54.76 -2.23 41.22
CA GLU A 48 54.25 -1.80 42.52
C GLU A 48 53.27 -2.82 43.12
N ARG A 49 52.36 -3.39 42.32
CA ARG A 49 51.31 -4.32 42.81
C ARG A 49 51.75 -5.77 42.88
N LEU A 50 52.57 -6.23 41.94
CA LEU A 50 53.00 -7.63 41.81
C LEU A 50 54.42 -7.89 42.34
N GLY A 51 55.14 -6.83 42.68
CA GLY A 51 56.48 -6.90 43.25
C GLY A 51 57.57 -7.28 42.24
N SER A 52 58.82 -7.19 42.70
CA SER A 52 60.01 -7.45 41.87
C SER A 52 60.23 -8.93 41.55
N GLU A 53 59.56 -9.85 42.25
CA GLU A 53 59.61 -11.29 41.97
C GLU A 53 58.98 -11.65 40.62
N LEU A 54 57.94 -10.93 40.19
CA LEU A 54 57.38 -11.07 38.85
C LEU A 54 58.45 -10.84 37.79
N TYR A 55 59.26 -9.79 37.95
CA TYR A 55 60.32 -9.45 37.00
C TYR A 55 61.39 -10.55 36.92
N LYS A 56 61.76 -11.16 38.06
CA LYS A 56 62.67 -12.32 38.08
C LYS A 56 62.07 -13.53 37.35
N LYS A 57 60.77 -13.78 37.49
CA LYS A 57 60.06 -14.85 36.76
C LYS A 57 60.01 -14.58 35.26
N LEU A 58 59.64 -13.37 34.85
CA LEU A 58 59.55 -12.98 33.44
C LEU A 58 60.90 -13.04 32.73
N ARG A 59 62.00 -12.71 33.41
CA ARG A 59 63.36 -12.86 32.85
C ARG A 59 63.75 -14.30 32.50
N LYS A 60 63.09 -15.29 33.11
CA LYS A 60 63.31 -16.72 32.83
C LYS A 60 62.41 -17.24 31.70
N GLN A 61 61.41 -16.46 31.28
CA GLN A 61 60.50 -16.84 30.20
C GLN A 61 61.10 -16.49 28.83
N PRO A 62 60.74 -17.22 27.77
CA PRO A 62 61.02 -16.81 26.40
C PRO A 62 60.48 -15.40 26.15
N ARG A 63 61.28 -14.57 25.49
CA ARG A 63 60.86 -13.21 25.14
C ARG A 63 59.90 -13.26 23.96
N PRO A 64 58.68 -12.73 24.08
CA PRO A 64 57.77 -12.68 22.95
C PRO A 64 58.31 -11.75 21.87
N SER A 65 58.23 -12.19 20.62
CA SER A 65 58.44 -11.38 19.43
C SER A 65 57.19 -10.55 19.12
N LEU A 66 57.31 -9.59 18.21
CA LEU A 66 56.15 -8.85 17.70
C LEU A 66 55.15 -9.82 17.05
N GLY A 67 53.89 -9.77 17.49
CA GLY A 67 52.85 -10.72 17.05
C GLY A 67 52.72 -11.96 17.94
N GLU A 68 53.56 -12.11 18.97
CA GLU A 68 53.44 -13.17 19.98
C GLU A 68 52.95 -12.59 21.30
N VAL A 69 52.40 -13.45 22.16
CA VAL A 69 51.89 -13.09 23.48
C VAL A 69 52.53 -13.99 24.53
N LEU A 70 53.17 -13.40 25.53
CA LEU A 70 53.55 -14.14 26.74
C LEU A 70 52.41 -14.04 27.74
N VAL A 71 51.93 -15.20 28.20
CA VAL A 71 50.81 -15.28 29.17
C VAL A 71 51.36 -15.65 30.55
N THR A 72 50.93 -14.92 31.57
CA THR A 72 51.14 -15.32 32.97
C THR A 72 49.86 -15.14 33.78
N TYR A 73 49.77 -15.80 34.93
CA TYR A 73 48.74 -15.47 35.91
C TYR A 73 48.92 -14.05 36.46
N ALA A 74 47.82 -13.36 36.72
CA ALA A 74 47.80 -11.96 37.17
C ALA A 74 47.71 -11.80 38.70
N SER A 75 47.66 -12.89 39.47
CA SER A 75 47.53 -12.85 40.93
C SER A 75 48.57 -11.94 41.61
N PRO A 76 48.17 -11.07 42.56
CA PRO A 76 46.83 -10.95 43.18
C PRO A 76 45.86 -9.96 42.52
N LEU A 77 46.05 -9.56 41.25
CA LEU A 77 45.10 -8.66 40.60
C LEU A 77 43.70 -9.31 40.46
N PRO A 78 42.63 -8.52 40.34
CA PRO A 78 41.28 -9.03 40.08
C PRO A 78 41.15 -9.80 38.76
N ALA A 79 42.11 -9.63 37.85
CA ALA A 79 42.16 -10.38 36.60
C ALA A 79 42.81 -11.76 36.76
N CYS A 80 42.52 -12.69 35.83
CA CYS A 80 43.12 -14.02 35.86
C CYS A 80 44.48 -14.06 35.18
N TYR A 81 44.61 -13.41 34.01
CA TYR A 81 45.79 -13.47 33.14
C TYR A 81 46.35 -12.09 32.76
N LEU A 82 47.67 -12.03 32.61
CA LEU A 82 48.38 -10.92 31.98
C LEU A 82 48.92 -11.38 30.62
N PHE A 83 48.54 -10.66 29.57
CA PHE A 83 48.99 -10.89 28.20
C PHE A 83 50.03 -9.83 27.83
N TYR A 84 51.30 -10.19 27.90
CA TYR A 84 52.39 -9.29 27.53
C TYR A 84 52.57 -9.29 26.02
N THR A 85 52.30 -8.14 25.38
CA THR A 85 52.36 -8.00 23.92
C THR A 85 53.38 -6.94 23.50
N PRO A 86 54.43 -7.32 22.73
CA PRO A 86 55.41 -6.36 22.25
C PRO A 86 54.80 -5.38 21.25
N THR A 87 54.77 -4.08 21.55
CA THR A 87 54.18 -3.05 20.69
C THR A 87 55.16 -2.35 19.76
N ARG A 88 56.43 -2.72 19.81
CA ARG A 88 57.52 -2.11 19.05
C ARG A 88 58.51 -3.17 18.57
N LYS A 89 59.10 -2.93 17.40
CA LYS A 89 60.28 -3.69 16.93
C LYS A 89 61.52 -2.90 17.33
N ASN A 90 62.40 -3.50 18.12
CA ASN A 90 63.53 -2.79 18.75
C ASN A 90 63.02 -1.60 19.58
N PHE A 91 63.42 -0.37 19.22
CA PHE A 91 63.03 0.87 19.90
C PHE A 91 61.90 1.64 19.20
N ARG A 92 61.41 1.17 18.05
CA ARG A 92 60.44 1.90 17.22
C ARG A 92 59.07 1.25 17.26
N ALA A 93 58.08 2.01 17.73
CA ALA A 93 56.67 1.68 17.58
C ALA A 93 56.10 2.38 16.34
N THR A 94 55.21 1.70 15.64
CA THR A 94 54.38 2.24 14.55
C THR A 94 52.94 1.81 14.76
N ALA A 95 52.01 2.43 14.04
CA ALA A 95 50.61 1.98 14.05
C ALA A 95 50.50 0.48 13.70
N THR A 96 51.26 0.03 12.70
CA THR A 96 51.29 -1.37 12.28
C THR A 96 51.77 -2.33 13.37
N THR A 97 52.79 -1.99 14.15
CA THR A 97 53.24 -2.87 15.25
C THR A 97 52.21 -2.92 16.38
N VAL A 98 51.51 -1.82 16.65
CA VAL A 98 50.40 -1.79 17.62
C VAL A 98 49.25 -2.67 17.15
N PHE A 99 48.85 -2.58 15.88
CA PHE A 99 47.77 -3.40 15.31
C PHE A 99 48.10 -4.89 15.40
N GLN A 100 49.33 -5.28 15.06
CA GLN A 100 49.80 -6.66 15.23
C GLN A 100 49.72 -7.13 16.68
N SER A 101 50.01 -6.25 17.64
CA SER A 101 49.93 -6.57 19.08
C SER A 101 48.49 -6.79 19.53
N VAL A 102 47.55 -5.96 19.05
CA VAL A 102 46.12 -6.10 19.33
C VAL A 102 45.61 -7.42 18.75
N THR A 103 45.91 -7.71 17.47
CA THR A 103 45.53 -8.96 16.82
C THR A 103 46.09 -10.19 17.54
N ALA A 104 47.35 -10.13 17.97
CA ALA A 104 47.98 -11.21 18.73
C ALA A 104 47.28 -11.45 20.08
N ALA A 105 46.96 -10.39 20.82
CA ALA A 105 46.22 -10.49 22.09
C ALA A 105 44.84 -11.14 21.91
N LEU A 106 44.09 -10.70 20.90
CA LEU A 106 42.78 -11.26 20.58
C LEU A 106 42.88 -12.73 20.18
N THR A 107 43.85 -13.08 19.33
CA THR A 107 44.10 -14.47 18.91
C THR A 107 44.50 -15.35 20.09
N GLN A 108 45.35 -14.84 20.98
CA GLN A 108 45.75 -15.55 22.19
C GLN A 108 44.55 -15.81 23.11
N ALA A 109 43.60 -14.88 23.21
CA ALA A 109 42.39 -15.06 24.01
C ALA A 109 41.54 -16.24 23.54
N GLU A 110 41.42 -16.44 22.23
CA GLU A 110 40.70 -17.60 21.67
C GLU A 110 41.37 -18.94 22.00
N SER A 111 42.69 -18.93 22.27
CA SER A 111 43.43 -20.17 22.58
C SER A 111 43.28 -20.65 24.03
N ILE A 112 42.63 -19.85 24.89
CA ILE A 112 42.43 -20.15 26.31
C ILE A 112 40.93 -20.23 26.58
N ASN A 113 40.42 -21.44 26.83
CA ASN A 113 38.97 -21.74 26.88
C ASN A 113 38.15 -20.89 27.87
N ASP A 114 38.80 -20.48 28.95
CA ASP A 114 38.26 -19.79 30.11
C ASP A 114 38.40 -18.26 30.01
N VAL A 115 38.93 -17.73 28.90
CA VAL A 115 38.97 -16.28 28.63
C VAL A 115 37.75 -15.85 27.82
N ARG A 116 36.82 -15.14 28.46
CA ARG A 116 35.61 -14.54 27.86
C ARG A 116 35.67 -13.02 27.81
N THR A 117 36.49 -12.42 28.67
CA THR A 117 36.64 -10.98 28.79
C THR A 117 38.11 -10.57 28.70
N ILE A 118 38.40 -9.59 27.86
CA ILE A 118 39.76 -9.06 27.69
C ILE A 118 39.76 -7.54 27.78
N ALA A 119 40.71 -6.96 28.53
CA ALA A 119 40.86 -5.53 28.69
C ALA A 119 42.16 -5.00 28.09
N PHE A 120 42.06 -3.89 27.35
CA PHE A 120 43.15 -3.17 26.73
C PHE A 120 43.32 -1.78 27.36
N PRO A 121 44.55 -1.28 27.52
CA PRO A 121 44.78 0.16 27.70
C PRO A 121 44.57 0.91 26.36
N PRO A 122 44.74 2.24 26.32
CA PRO A 122 44.97 2.98 25.08
C PRO A 122 46.33 2.58 24.48
N ILE A 123 46.40 1.39 23.88
CA ILE A 123 47.63 0.77 23.41
C ILE A 123 48.30 1.63 22.33
N GLY A 124 49.61 1.84 22.46
CA GLY A 124 50.40 2.68 21.55
C GLY A 124 50.49 4.18 21.92
N THR A 125 49.70 4.68 22.87
CA THR A 125 49.67 6.13 23.19
C THR A 125 50.69 6.56 24.25
N GLY A 126 51.13 5.63 25.10
CA GLY A 126 52.06 5.89 26.21
C GLY A 126 53.50 6.08 25.77
N VAL A 127 54.39 5.13 26.09
CA VAL A 127 55.83 5.20 25.76
C VAL A 127 56.06 5.42 24.26
N SER A 128 55.20 4.85 23.43
CA SER A 128 55.25 4.94 21.97
C SER A 128 54.79 6.28 21.39
N ARG A 129 54.12 7.13 22.19
CA ARG A 129 53.67 8.50 21.83
C ARG A 129 52.88 8.61 20.52
N LEU A 130 52.18 7.54 20.12
CA LEU A 130 51.33 7.58 18.92
C LEU A 130 50.01 8.28 19.26
N ASN A 131 49.46 9.00 18.29
CA ASN A 131 48.24 9.77 18.48
C ASN A 131 47.02 8.82 18.61
N PRO A 132 46.24 8.87 19.72
CA PRO A 132 45.05 8.04 19.87
C PRO A 132 44.01 8.26 18.77
N VAL A 133 43.87 9.49 18.25
CA VAL A 133 42.91 9.82 17.18
C VAL A 133 43.19 9.04 15.90
N SER A 134 44.46 8.78 15.59
CA SER A 134 44.83 8.00 14.40
C SER A 134 44.81 6.49 14.63
N LEU A 135 44.95 6.04 15.88
CA LEU A 135 44.98 4.61 16.20
C LEU A 135 43.59 4.03 16.45
N ALA A 136 42.73 4.75 17.17
CA ALA A 136 41.45 4.23 17.67
C ALA A 136 40.54 3.67 16.56
N PRO A 137 40.35 4.34 15.40
CA PRO A 137 39.47 3.81 14.35
C PRO A 137 39.89 2.42 13.86
N GLU A 138 41.19 2.22 13.66
CA GLU A 138 41.72 0.96 13.13
C GLU A 138 41.78 -0.13 14.19
N ILE A 139 42.12 0.21 15.43
CA ILE A 139 42.08 -0.75 16.56
C ILE A 139 40.66 -1.27 16.76
N LEU A 140 39.65 -0.39 16.76
CA LEU A 140 38.26 -0.78 16.90
C LEU A 140 37.79 -1.63 15.72
N ARG A 141 38.25 -1.34 14.49
CA ARG A 141 37.97 -2.17 13.31
C ARG A 141 38.56 -3.58 13.45
N ILE A 142 39.80 -3.70 13.91
CA ILE A 142 40.45 -4.98 14.17
C ILE A 142 39.65 -5.78 15.21
N VAL A 143 39.25 -5.15 16.30
CA VAL A 143 38.44 -5.80 17.36
C VAL A 143 37.08 -6.25 16.82
N ALA A 144 36.36 -5.36 16.13
CA ALA A 144 35.06 -5.68 15.55
C ALA A 144 35.17 -6.86 14.57
N SER A 145 36.11 -6.81 13.62
CA SER A 145 36.35 -7.89 12.66
C SER A 145 36.79 -9.20 13.32
N HIS A 146 37.46 -9.16 14.46
CA HIS A 146 37.79 -10.36 15.23
C HIS A 146 36.53 -10.98 15.85
N LEU A 147 35.67 -10.15 16.46
CA LEU A 147 34.43 -10.58 17.08
C LEU A 147 33.43 -11.16 16.07
N GLU A 148 33.33 -10.55 14.89
CA GLU A 148 32.49 -11.00 13.76
C GLU A 148 32.81 -12.42 13.30
N ARG A 149 34.08 -12.86 13.41
CA ARG A 149 34.56 -14.18 12.97
C ARG A 149 34.16 -15.34 13.89
N GLY A 150 33.20 -15.09 14.80
CA GLY A 150 32.79 -16.07 15.80
C GLY A 150 33.83 -16.19 16.90
N SER A 151 34.19 -15.07 17.52
CA SER A 151 35.03 -15.05 18.73
C SER A 151 34.25 -15.57 19.94
N GLN A 152 34.95 -16.25 20.85
CA GLN A 152 34.38 -16.70 22.13
C GLN A 152 34.25 -15.58 23.15
N LEU A 153 34.85 -14.41 22.87
CA LEU A 153 34.84 -13.24 23.73
C LEU A 153 33.43 -12.65 23.83
N GLU A 154 32.99 -12.47 25.06
CA GLU A 154 31.74 -11.83 25.43
C GLU A 154 31.92 -10.31 25.53
N LYS A 155 33.09 -9.85 26.00
CA LYS A 155 33.43 -8.42 26.09
C LYS A 155 34.89 -8.11 25.79
N VAL A 156 35.10 -7.02 25.07
CA VAL A 156 36.41 -6.37 24.88
C VAL A 156 36.36 -4.98 25.48
N ILE A 157 37.14 -4.75 26.54
CA ILE A 157 37.09 -3.53 27.34
C ILE A 157 38.31 -2.66 27.04
N PHE A 158 38.12 -1.37 26.87
CA PHE A 158 39.20 -0.39 26.80
C PHE A 158 39.17 0.51 28.03
N ALA A 159 40.24 0.51 28.81
CA ALA A 159 40.36 1.25 30.07
C ALA A 159 41.23 2.51 29.90
N PHE A 160 40.70 3.67 30.30
CA PHE A 160 41.35 4.96 30.12
C PHE A 160 41.55 5.71 31.43
N VAL A 161 42.77 6.18 31.64
CA VAL A 161 43.07 7.16 32.69
C VAL A 161 43.08 8.59 32.13
N GLN A 162 43.40 8.76 30.85
CA GLN A 162 43.48 10.07 30.19
C GLN A 162 42.22 10.33 29.36
N GLU A 163 41.59 11.48 29.61
CA GLU A 163 40.36 11.90 28.93
C GLU A 163 40.54 12.05 27.41
N SER A 164 41.69 12.56 26.95
CA SER A 164 41.96 12.74 25.51
C SER A 164 41.95 11.41 24.72
N ALA A 165 42.49 10.34 25.31
CA ALA A 165 42.47 9.02 24.70
C ALA A 165 41.06 8.41 24.75
N TYR A 166 40.33 8.58 25.85
CA TYR A 166 38.93 8.16 25.98
C TYR A 166 38.07 8.80 24.88
N GLN A 167 38.15 10.12 24.73
CA GLN A 167 37.38 10.86 23.71
C GLN A 167 37.71 10.41 22.28
N ALA A 168 38.97 10.14 21.98
CA ALA A 168 39.36 9.62 20.66
C ALA A 168 38.71 8.27 20.34
N TYR A 169 38.64 7.35 21.32
CA TYR A 169 38.00 6.05 21.14
C TYR A 169 36.48 6.16 21.06
N ILE A 170 35.84 7.00 21.88
CA ILE A 170 34.40 7.25 21.79
C ILE A 170 34.03 7.83 20.43
N SER A 171 34.75 8.84 19.95
CA SER A 171 34.48 9.47 18.65
C SER A 171 34.69 8.49 17.49
N ALA A 172 35.73 7.65 17.56
CA ALA A 172 35.98 6.60 16.58
C ALA A 172 34.87 5.53 16.60
N TYR A 173 34.41 5.12 17.78
CA TYR A 173 33.32 4.16 17.95
C TYR A 173 31.99 4.69 17.41
N GLN A 174 31.64 5.94 17.72
CA GLN A 174 30.47 6.61 17.14
C GLN A 174 30.53 6.67 15.61
N SER A 175 31.71 6.97 15.06
CA SER A 175 31.91 6.98 13.60
C SER A 175 31.70 5.59 12.98
N LEU A 176 32.07 4.51 13.67
CA LEU A 176 31.82 3.14 13.23
C LEU A 176 30.34 2.79 13.30
N LEU A 177 29.62 3.19 14.35
CA LEU A 177 28.17 2.99 14.46
C LEU A 177 27.39 3.74 13.37
N LEU A 178 27.82 4.97 13.03
CA LEU A 178 27.21 5.74 11.95
C LEU A 178 27.45 5.10 10.58
N LYS A 179 28.67 4.62 10.30
CA LYS A 179 28.96 3.88 9.06
C LYS A 179 28.22 2.54 8.98
N ALA A 180 27.94 1.94 10.13
CA ALA A 180 27.10 0.74 10.23
C ALA A 180 25.60 1.06 10.16
N SER A 181 25.20 2.31 9.91
CA SER A 181 23.82 2.74 9.74
C SER A 181 23.61 3.36 8.37
N VAL A 182 22.43 3.15 7.81
CA VAL A 182 21.97 3.71 6.55
C VAL A 182 20.89 4.73 6.86
N THR A 183 20.98 5.90 6.23
CA THR A 183 20.01 6.97 6.41
C THR A 183 19.18 7.13 5.14
N TYR A 184 17.86 7.10 5.28
CA TYR A 184 16.91 7.33 4.22
C TYR A 184 16.16 8.65 4.45
N GLY A 185 16.05 9.45 3.39
CA GLY A 185 15.13 10.59 3.30
C GLY A 185 13.84 10.15 2.64
N ILE A 186 12.72 10.59 3.22
CA ILE A 186 11.36 10.28 2.75
C ILE A 186 10.62 11.59 2.53
N SER A 187 10.02 11.73 1.35
CA SER A 187 9.21 12.91 1.02
C SER A 187 7.89 12.54 0.34
N LEU A 188 6.86 13.33 0.65
CA LEU A 188 5.49 13.17 0.19
C LEU A 188 5.12 14.31 -0.77
N ALA A 189 4.81 13.96 -2.01
CA ALA A 189 4.44 14.92 -3.05
C ALA A 189 3.02 14.67 -3.56
N ILE A 190 2.32 15.74 -3.92
CA ILE A 190 1.00 15.69 -4.55
C ILE A 190 1.00 16.46 -5.86
N SER A 191 0.31 15.90 -6.85
CA SER A 191 0.00 16.59 -8.11
C SER A 191 -1.40 16.21 -8.62
N PRO A 192 -2.27 17.18 -8.95
CA PRO A 192 -2.11 18.63 -8.77
C PRO A 192 -2.43 19.09 -7.33
N GLN A 193 -1.94 20.26 -6.92
CA GLN A 193 -2.19 20.86 -5.58
C GLN A 193 -3.62 21.41 -5.42
N THR A 194 -4.26 21.75 -6.55
CA THR A 194 -5.65 22.15 -6.64
C THR A 194 -6.34 21.31 -7.72
N THR A 195 -7.49 20.74 -7.39
CA THR A 195 -8.27 19.89 -8.31
C THR A 195 -9.76 20.19 -8.17
N SER A 196 -10.61 19.58 -9.01
CA SER A 196 -12.07 19.67 -8.87
C SER A 196 -12.69 18.31 -8.53
N ILE A 197 -13.93 18.31 -8.06
CA ILE A 197 -14.67 17.07 -7.78
C ILE A 197 -14.68 16.15 -9.02
N GLY A 198 -14.40 14.86 -8.82
CA GLY A 198 -14.36 13.84 -9.86
C GLY A 198 -13.06 13.77 -10.65
N ARG A 199 -12.09 14.66 -10.38
CA ARG A 199 -10.75 14.62 -11.00
C ARG A 199 -9.78 13.78 -10.18
N GLU A 200 -8.74 13.33 -10.88
CA GLU A 200 -7.69 12.51 -10.32
C GLU A 200 -6.66 13.34 -9.54
N ILE A 201 -6.15 12.77 -8.46
CA ILE A 201 -5.05 13.28 -7.65
C ILE A 201 -4.00 12.17 -7.60
N LYS A 202 -2.76 12.50 -7.95
CA LYS A 202 -1.63 11.59 -7.80
C LYS A 202 -0.84 11.96 -6.56
N VAL A 203 -0.68 11.00 -5.66
CA VAL A 203 0.13 11.12 -4.45
C VAL A 203 1.38 10.27 -4.66
N SER A 204 2.56 10.86 -4.60
CA SER A 204 3.83 10.18 -4.78
C SER A 204 4.65 10.25 -3.50
N ILE A 205 5.17 9.11 -3.05
CA ILE A 205 6.13 9.05 -1.95
C ILE A 205 7.48 8.64 -2.54
N HIS A 206 8.53 9.34 -2.11
CA HIS A 206 9.88 9.12 -2.56
C HIS A 206 10.74 8.62 -1.40
N LEU A 207 11.57 7.62 -1.66
CA LEU A 207 12.57 7.10 -0.72
C LEU A 207 13.95 7.25 -1.34
N LYS A 208 14.88 7.88 -0.62
CA LYS A 208 16.23 8.11 -1.09
C LYS A 208 17.26 7.85 0.00
N GLN A 209 18.33 7.12 -0.31
CA GLN A 209 19.47 7.01 0.58
C GLN A 209 20.27 8.32 0.58
N ILE A 210 20.53 8.88 1.76
CA ILE A 210 21.19 10.19 1.94
C ILE A 210 22.42 10.08 2.83
N GLU A 211 23.46 10.86 2.53
CA GLU A 211 24.73 10.84 3.27
C GLU A 211 24.80 11.85 4.41
N VAL A 212 23.97 12.92 4.42
CA VAL A 212 23.61 13.84 5.54
C VAL A 212 22.90 15.09 4.96
N ASN A 213 21.88 15.60 5.68
CA ASN A 213 21.18 16.89 5.52
C ASN A 213 20.76 17.30 4.09
N LYS A 214 19.61 16.79 3.65
CA LYS A 214 18.76 17.45 2.65
C LYS A 214 17.40 17.72 3.28
N GLU A 215 16.72 18.76 2.82
CA GLU A 215 15.31 19.04 3.16
C GLU A 215 14.46 17.88 2.64
N GLU A 216 14.15 16.93 3.51
CA GLU A 216 13.22 15.83 3.29
C GLU A 216 12.21 15.87 4.44
N ASP A 217 10.97 15.44 4.19
CA ASP A 217 9.89 15.53 5.18
C ASP A 217 10.16 14.67 6.42
N TYR A 218 10.86 13.54 6.24
CA TYR A 218 11.29 12.67 7.33
C TYR A 218 12.63 11.97 7.03
N ILE A 219 13.46 11.84 8.08
CA ILE A 219 14.77 11.17 8.02
C ILE A 219 14.69 9.90 8.87
N LEU A 220 14.86 8.75 8.22
CA LEU A 220 14.85 7.42 8.83
C LEU A 220 16.27 6.87 8.89
N GLN A 221 16.81 6.68 10.10
CA GLN A 221 18.15 6.12 10.30
C GLN A 221 18.05 4.69 10.83
N ILE A 222 18.58 3.73 10.07
CA ILE A 222 18.46 2.30 10.36
C ILE A 222 19.85 1.67 10.38
N PRO A 223 20.17 0.78 11.33
CA PRO A 223 21.41 0.01 11.26
C PRO A 223 21.44 -0.84 9.98
N HIS A 224 22.56 -0.84 9.25
CA HIS A 224 22.77 -1.52 7.98
C HIS A 224 22.39 -3.00 8.03
N SER A 225 22.67 -3.71 9.14
CA SER A 225 22.27 -5.11 9.30
C SER A 225 20.75 -5.32 9.37
N LYS A 226 19.98 -4.32 9.80
CA LYS A 226 18.52 -4.34 9.82
C LYS A 226 17.89 -3.78 8.54
N ALA A 227 18.67 -3.07 7.72
CA ALA A 227 18.22 -2.52 6.45
C ALA A 227 18.20 -3.61 5.35
N ILE A 228 19.19 -4.52 5.34
CA ILE A 228 19.26 -5.64 4.40
C ILE A 228 18.02 -6.54 4.55
N GLY A 229 17.26 -6.72 3.47
CA GLY A 229 16.03 -7.50 3.44
C GLY A 229 14.86 -6.90 4.22
N GLY A 230 15.01 -5.68 4.75
CA GLY A 230 13.93 -4.95 5.40
C GLY A 230 13.02 -4.25 4.38
N GLU A 231 11.77 -4.03 4.75
CA GLU A 231 10.82 -3.23 3.98
C GLU A 231 10.24 -2.11 4.82
N LEU A 232 9.99 -0.97 4.17
CA LEU A 232 9.21 0.14 4.70
C LEU A 232 7.82 0.09 4.08
N ASN A 233 6.82 -0.25 4.90
CA ASN A 233 5.42 -0.33 4.51
C ASN A 233 4.75 1.04 4.66
N ILE A 234 3.83 1.32 3.75
CA ILE A 234 3.12 2.59 3.65
C ILE A 234 1.64 2.29 3.61
N LEU A 235 0.87 3.00 4.45
CA LEU A 235 -0.59 3.02 4.40
C LEU A 235 -1.07 4.45 4.13
N LEU A 236 -1.77 4.65 3.03
CA LEU A 236 -2.29 5.96 2.63
C LEU A 236 -3.74 6.13 3.09
N ASN A 237 -4.01 7.19 3.84
CA ASN A 237 -5.35 7.58 4.30
C ASN A 237 -5.77 8.93 3.68
N ALA A 238 -6.90 8.94 2.98
CA ALA A 238 -7.39 10.09 2.22
C ALA A 238 -8.92 10.20 2.36
N PRO A 239 -9.43 10.64 3.52
CA PRO A 239 -10.87 10.79 3.74
C PRO A 239 -11.50 11.75 2.73
N GLY A 240 -12.60 11.32 2.09
CA GLY A 240 -13.27 12.09 1.05
C GLY A 240 -12.71 11.90 -0.36
N CYS A 241 -11.75 10.99 -0.54
CA CYS A 241 -11.25 10.55 -1.84
C CYS A 241 -11.56 9.06 -2.06
N GLN A 242 -11.67 8.65 -3.32
CA GLN A 242 -11.76 7.25 -3.73
C GLN A 242 -10.41 6.78 -4.26
N TYR A 243 -9.93 5.62 -3.80
CA TYR A 243 -8.69 5.01 -4.28
C TYR A 243 -8.90 4.28 -5.60
N LYS A 244 -7.97 4.47 -6.55
CA LYS A 244 -7.83 3.66 -7.75
C LYS A 244 -6.72 2.64 -7.53
N GLY A 245 -7.09 1.48 -7.00
CA GLY A 245 -6.17 0.41 -6.59
C GLY A 245 -5.99 0.36 -5.08
N ASP A 246 -4.88 -0.24 -4.67
CA ASP A 246 -4.57 -0.44 -3.25
C ASP A 246 -4.14 0.87 -2.59
N ASN A 247 -4.44 0.99 -1.29
CA ASN A 247 -3.99 2.10 -0.46
C ASN A 247 -2.70 1.78 0.33
N THR A 248 -2.05 0.67 0.00
CA THR A 248 -0.82 0.19 0.65
C THR A 248 0.30 0.02 -0.36
N ALA A 249 1.54 0.24 0.07
CA ALA A 249 2.73 -0.05 -0.72
C ALA A 249 3.92 -0.36 0.18
N SER A 250 5.01 -0.87 -0.38
CA SER A 250 6.27 -1.05 0.35
C SER A 250 7.48 -0.61 -0.46
N PHE A 251 8.52 -0.18 0.25
CA PHE A 251 9.85 0.05 -0.30
C PHE A 251 10.86 -0.95 0.27
N PRO A 252 11.66 -1.61 -0.56
CA PRO A 252 12.82 -2.35 -0.08
C PRO A 252 13.87 -1.38 0.49
N LEU A 253 14.33 -1.67 1.70
CA LEU A 253 15.36 -0.92 2.42
C LEU A 253 16.77 -1.50 2.21
N ASP A 254 16.99 -2.38 1.23
CA ASP A 254 18.32 -2.96 1.03
C ASP A 254 19.29 -1.90 0.45
N PRO A 255 20.35 -1.52 1.19
CA PRO A 255 21.33 -0.54 0.72
C PRO A 255 22.16 -1.03 -0.49
N ASN A 256 22.19 -2.33 -0.76
CA ASN A 256 22.99 -2.92 -1.84
C ASN A 256 22.24 -3.07 -3.17
N LEU A 257 20.92 -2.84 -3.19
CA LEU A 257 20.10 -2.97 -4.41
C LEU A 257 20.59 -2.08 -5.57
N ASN A 258 21.35 -1.02 -5.28
CA ASN A 258 21.77 -0.03 -6.26
C ASN A 258 23.25 -0.16 -6.70
N SER A 259 23.97 -1.20 -6.28
CA SER A 259 25.42 -1.31 -6.51
C SER A 259 25.83 -1.86 -7.89
N GLU A 260 24.92 -2.46 -8.67
CA GLU A 260 25.30 -3.12 -9.93
C GLU A 260 25.20 -2.26 -11.19
N PHE A 261 24.52 -1.10 -11.17
CA PHE A 261 24.46 -0.21 -12.33
C PHE A 261 24.42 1.28 -11.94
N SER A 262 25.55 1.97 -12.17
CA SER A 262 25.73 3.43 -12.23
C SER A 262 25.55 4.25 -10.93
N ALA A 263 26.50 5.16 -10.70
CA ALA A 263 26.56 6.12 -9.61
C ALA A 263 25.50 7.23 -9.71
N GLN A 264 24.21 6.87 -9.77
CA GLN A 264 23.10 7.78 -9.56
C GLN A 264 22.30 7.28 -8.36
N GLN A 265 22.14 8.12 -7.35
CA GLN A 265 21.27 7.88 -6.20
C GLN A 265 19.86 7.58 -6.72
N SER A 266 19.48 6.31 -6.85
CA SER A 266 18.17 5.89 -7.34
C SER A 266 17.14 6.20 -6.27
N THR A 267 16.39 7.28 -6.49
CA THR A 267 15.17 7.55 -5.71
C THR A 267 14.13 6.49 -6.08
N GLN A 268 13.67 5.73 -5.09
CA GLN A 268 12.53 4.85 -5.27
C GLN A 268 11.26 5.68 -5.15
N THR A 269 10.25 5.40 -5.98
CA THR A 269 9.00 6.16 -6.00
C THR A 269 7.81 5.22 -6.03
N VAL A 270 6.87 5.44 -5.13
CA VAL A 270 5.54 4.82 -5.14
C VAL A 270 4.53 5.90 -5.45
N SER A 271 3.49 5.56 -6.23
CA SER A 271 2.40 6.49 -6.54
C SER A 271 1.04 5.86 -6.30
N PHE A 272 0.16 6.64 -5.67
CA PHE A 272 -1.25 6.32 -5.47
C PHE A 272 -2.11 7.26 -6.30
N CYS A 273 -3.15 6.72 -6.93
CA CYS A 273 -4.12 7.50 -7.69
C CYS A 273 -5.44 7.57 -6.92
N LEU A 274 -5.91 8.79 -6.66
CA LEU A 274 -7.12 9.08 -5.92
C LEU A 274 -8.10 9.87 -6.79
N THR A 275 -9.39 9.83 -6.48
CA THR A 275 -10.42 10.69 -7.09
C THR A 275 -11.13 11.50 -6.01
N ALA A 276 -11.16 12.81 -6.15
CA ALA A 276 -11.78 13.69 -5.15
C ALA A 276 -13.31 13.60 -5.20
N LEU A 277 -13.97 13.33 -4.07
CA LEU A 277 -15.43 13.17 -4.01
C LEU A 277 -16.15 14.37 -3.37
N ARG A 278 -15.45 15.21 -2.62
CA ARG A 278 -16.02 16.33 -1.86
C ARG A 278 -15.22 17.60 -2.13
N SER A 279 -15.91 18.72 -2.27
CA SER A 279 -15.29 20.05 -2.29
C SER A 279 -14.77 20.43 -0.90
N GLY A 280 -13.68 21.20 -0.88
CA GLY A 280 -13.01 21.65 0.34
C GLY A 280 -11.54 21.21 0.37
N THR A 281 -10.89 21.44 1.50
CA THR A 281 -9.51 20.98 1.72
C THR A 281 -9.54 19.51 2.14
N ALA A 282 -9.01 18.62 1.31
CA ALA A 282 -8.82 17.22 1.67
C ALA A 282 -7.42 17.03 2.25
N THR A 283 -7.34 16.49 3.46
CA THR A 283 -6.08 16.09 4.09
C THR A 283 -5.77 14.65 3.72
N ILE A 284 -4.55 14.42 3.24
CA ILE A 284 -4.05 13.09 2.88
C ILE A 284 -2.88 12.80 3.80
N THR A 285 -2.90 11.64 4.45
CA THR A 285 -1.84 11.17 5.33
C THR A 285 -1.24 9.87 4.83
N ALA A 286 0.06 9.70 5.04
CA ALA A 286 0.79 8.47 4.77
C ALA A 286 1.46 7.98 6.05
N GLU A 287 1.00 6.85 6.57
CA GLU A 287 1.56 6.20 7.75
C GLU A 287 2.67 5.25 7.33
N LEU A 288 3.83 5.36 7.98
CA LEU A 288 5.04 4.60 7.67
C LEU A 288 5.32 3.56 8.75
N TYR A 289 5.52 2.31 8.34
CA TYR A 289 5.75 1.17 9.23
C TYR A 289 6.97 0.37 8.79
N ARG A 290 7.77 -0.08 9.76
CA ARG A 290 8.87 -1.02 9.52
C ARG A 290 8.56 -2.32 10.26
N GLY A 291 8.14 -3.34 9.52
CA GLY A 291 7.54 -4.53 10.11
C GLY A 291 6.27 -4.17 10.88
N ASP A 292 6.27 -4.38 12.20
CA ASP A 292 5.19 -4.05 13.14
C ASP A 292 5.38 -2.70 13.85
N THR A 293 6.51 -2.02 13.61
CA THR A 293 6.86 -0.78 14.29
C THR A 293 6.37 0.43 13.49
N PHE A 294 5.57 1.29 14.12
CA PHE A 294 5.19 2.59 13.55
C PHE A 294 6.35 3.58 13.64
N GLU A 295 6.70 4.21 12.51
CA GLU A 295 7.81 5.17 12.44
C GLU A 295 7.30 6.62 12.48
N THR A 296 6.36 6.98 11.60
CA THR A 296 5.79 8.35 11.54
C THR A 296 4.56 8.43 10.62
N THR A 297 3.87 9.58 10.63
CA THR A 297 2.82 9.94 9.68
C THR A 297 3.23 11.22 8.94
N LEU A 298 3.25 11.16 7.60
CA LEU A 298 3.41 12.32 6.73
C LEU A 298 2.02 12.88 6.38
N GLU A 299 1.87 14.20 6.36
CA GLU A 299 0.60 14.87 6.05
C GLU A 299 0.78 15.87 4.90
N THR A 300 -0.21 15.93 4.03
CA THR A 300 -0.31 16.93 2.96
C THR A 300 -1.78 17.28 2.70
N LYS A 301 -2.02 18.42 2.05
CA LYS A 301 -3.36 18.96 1.83
C LYS A 301 -3.55 19.31 0.36
N VAL A 302 -4.71 18.94 -0.18
CA VAL A 302 -5.12 19.28 -1.54
C VAL A 302 -6.41 20.10 -1.50
N GLN A 303 -6.48 21.15 -2.32
CA GLN A 303 -7.67 21.97 -2.42
C GLN A 303 -8.59 21.42 -3.52
N VAL A 304 -9.81 21.04 -3.16
CA VAL A 304 -10.80 20.54 -4.11
C VAL A 304 -11.86 21.63 -4.34
N THR A 305 -11.89 22.20 -5.53
CA THR A 305 -12.92 23.17 -5.92
C THR A 305 -14.26 22.49 -6.14
N GLY A 306 -15.33 23.23 -5.86
CA GLY A 306 -16.70 22.81 -6.12
C GLY A 306 -16.95 22.53 -7.61
N PHE A 307 -18.06 21.87 -7.88
CA PHE A 307 -18.48 21.55 -9.24
C PHE A 307 -18.63 22.84 -10.06
N ASP A 308 -17.88 22.96 -11.15
CA ASP A 308 -17.94 24.11 -12.04
C ASP A 308 -19.05 23.89 -13.09
N GLU A 309 -20.21 24.50 -12.89
CA GLU A 309 -21.35 24.44 -13.82
C GLU A 309 -20.98 24.96 -15.22
N ALA A 310 -20.01 25.88 -15.32
CA ALA A 310 -19.62 26.49 -16.60
C ALA A 310 -18.88 25.51 -17.52
N GLY A 311 -18.14 24.54 -16.97
CA GLY A 311 -17.41 23.52 -17.73
C GLY A 311 -18.30 22.44 -18.36
N PHE A 312 -19.51 22.22 -17.82
CA PHE A 312 -20.45 21.21 -18.32
C PHE A 312 -21.33 21.72 -19.47
N LEU A 313 -21.38 23.03 -19.72
CA LEU A 313 -22.11 23.60 -20.87
C LEU A 313 -21.47 23.24 -22.23
N GLY A 314 -20.30 22.58 -22.25
CA GLY A 314 -19.54 22.27 -23.45
C GLY A 314 -19.78 20.90 -24.10
N THR A 315 -20.53 19.98 -23.48
CA THR A 315 -20.91 18.71 -24.14
C THR A 315 -22.41 18.53 -24.08
N ARG A 316 -23.09 19.02 -25.13
CA ARG A 316 -24.39 18.48 -25.48
C ARG A 316 -24.23 16.96 -25.56
N ILE A 317 -24.92 16.24 -24.68
CA ILE A 317 -25.12 14.81 -24.81
C ILE A 317 -25.78 14.64 -26.18
N THR A 318 -24.98 14.26 -27.19
CA THR A 318 -25.52 13.80 -28.45
C THR A 318 -26.14 12.45 -28.12
N THR A 319 -27.43 12.44 -27.82
CA THR A 319 -28.21 11.22 -27.70
C THR A 319 -28.13 10.54 -29.06
N GLN A 320 -27.24 9.55 -29.21
CA GLN A 320 -27.38 8.62 -30.31
C GLN A 320 -28.62 7.78 -30.00
N PRO A 321 -29.70 7.88 -30.78
CA PRO A 321 -30.85 7.01 -30.57
C PRO A 321 -30.34 5.57 -30.77
N ARG A 322 -30.45 4.73 -29.72
CA ARG A 322 -30.32 3.29 -29.92
C ARG A 322 -31.37 2.90 -30.97
N PRO A 323 -31.04 2.08 -31.98
CA PRO A 323 -32.06 1.54 -32.87
C PRO A 323 -32.97 0.65 -32.02
N VAL A 324 -34.12 1.19 -31.62
CA VAL A 324 -35.23 0.42 -31.07
C VAL A 324 -35.79 -0.38 -32.25
N PRO A 325 -35.98 -1.71 -32.14
CA PRO A 325 -36.67 -2.46 -33.19
C PRO A 325 -38.01 -1.76 -33.49
N GLN A 326 -38.20 -1.30 -34.73
CA GLN A 326 -39.46 -0.67 -35.11
C GLN A 326 -40.57 -1.72 -35.01
N PRO A 327 -41.70 -1.41 -34.36
CA PRO A 327 -42.83 -2.32 -34.33
C PRO A 327 -43.38 -2.52 -35.75
N ASP A 328 -43.87 -3.71 -36.04
CA ASP A 328 -44.45 -4.02 -37.35
C ASP A 328 -45.71 -3.19 -37.63
N PHE A 329 -46.46 -2.93 -36.56
CA PHE A 329 -47.70 -2.17 -36.56
C PHE A 329 -47.77 -1.20 -35.37
N ILE A 330 -48.36 -0.02 -35.61
CA ILE A 330 -48.72 0.93 -34.55
C ILE A 330 -50.22 1.16 -34.62
N LEU A 331 -50.93 0.92 -33.51
CA LEU A 331 -52.32 1.28 -33.31
C LEU A 331 -52.38 2.48 -32.35
N GLN A 332 -52.74 3.64 -32.88
CA GLN A 332 -53.05 4.81 -32.06
C GLN A 332 -54.53 4.81 -31.70
N VAL A 333 -54.85 5.07 -30.44
CA VAL A 333 -56.20 5.11 -29.88
C VAL A 333 -56.39 6.45 -29.18
N GLN A 334 -57.36 7.24 -29.64
CA GLN A 334 -57.72 8.50 -29.01
C GLN A 334 -59.16 8.45 -28.53
N THR A 335 -59.41 9.03 -27.36
CA THR A 335 -60.73 9.14 -26.77
C THR A 335 -61.32 10.51 -27.06
N ALA A 336 -62.53 10.54 -27.61
CA ALA A 336 -63.31 11.76 -27.74
C ALA A 336 -64.58 11.64 -26.89
N TRP A 337 -64.67 12.44 -25.83
CA TRP A 337 -65.83 12.51 -24.96
C TRP A 337 -66.88 13.47 -25.52
N ASN A 338 -68.15 13.20 -25.23
CA ASN A 338 -69.22 14.17 -25.49
C ASN A 338 -69.18 15.33 -24.47
N GLU A 339 -69.84 16.45 -24.76
CA GLU A 339 -69.82 17.67 -23.91
C GLU A 339 -70.26 17.42 -22.45
N ASN A 340 -71.04 16.38 -22.20
CA ASN A 340 -71.54 16.01 -20.87
C ASN A 340 -70.75 14.87 -20.20
N ASN A 341 -69.63 14.42 -20.78
CA ASN A 341 -68.81 13.28 -20.33
C ASN A 341 -69.61 11.98 -20.04
N SER A 342 -70.78 11.81 -20.65
CA SER A 342 -71.68 10.66 -20.42
C SER A 342 -71.46 9.53 -21.42
N ALA A 343 -70.76 9.80 -22.52
CA ALA A 343 -70.40 8.81 -23.52
C ALA A 343 -69.09 9.19 -24.23
N CYS A 344 -68.30 8.20 -24.63
CA CYS A 344 -67.06 8.40 -25.37
C CYS A 344 -67.09 7.67 -26.71
N ARG A 345 -66.28 8.17 -27.65
CA ARG A 345 -65.99 7.51 -28.92
C ARG A 345 -64.50 7.29 -29.03
N PHE A 346 -64.09 6.08 -29.36
CA PHE A 346 -62.70 5.78 -29.66
C PHE A 346 -62.41 6.03 -31.13
N GLN A 347 -61.36 6.79 -31.39
CA GLN A 347 -60.78 7.01 -32.71
C GLN A 347 -59.51 6.16 -32.80
N TYR A 348 -59.41 5.36 -33.86
CA TYR A 348 -58.31 4.44 -34.06
C TYR A 348 -57.57 4.77 -35.35
N GLN A 349 -56.25 4.78 -35.30
CA GLN A 349 -55.40 4.89 -36.48
C GLN A 349 -54.40 3.75 -36.48
N LEU A 350 -54.47 2.89 -37.51
CA LEU A 350 -53.58 1.75 -37.65
C LEU A 350 -52.55 2.03 -38.75
N ARG A 351 -51.26 1.87 -38.44
CA ARG A 351 -50.15 2.06 -39.36
C ARG A 351 -49.29 0.80 -39.43
N SER A 352 -48.79 0.48 -40.63
CA SER A 352 -47.80 -0.59 -40.85
C SER A 352 -46.53 -0.04 -41.48
N PHE A 353 -45.37 -0.48 -41.00
CA PHE A 353 -44.07 -0.12 -41.59
C PHE A 353 -43.56 -1.15 -42.61
N ARG A 354 -44.07 -2.40 -42.58
CA ARG A 354 -43.65 -3.45 -43.52
C ARG A 354 -44.49 -3.54 -44.79
N ILE A 355 -45.75 -3.10 -44.76
CA ILE A 355 -46.67 -3.20 -45.91
C ILE A 355 -47.41 -1.86 -46.12
N PRO A 356 -46.71 -0.80 -46.59
CA PRO A 356 -47.31 0.54 -46.74
C PRO A 356 -48.47 0.59 -47.75
N SER A 357 -48.47 -0.34 -48.72
CA SER A 357 -49.46 -0.40 -49.80
C SER A 357 -50.85 -0.85 -49.36
N ARG A 358 -50.96 -1.51 -48.20
CA ARG A 358 -52.24 -2.04 -47.67
C ARG A 358 -52.90 -1.10 -46.67
N PHE A 359 -52.13 -0.20 -46.07
CA PHE A 359 -52.57 0.82 -45.11
C PHE A 359 -51.92 2.15 -45.44
N PRO A 360 -52.42 2.89 -46.46
CA PRO A 360 -52.00 4.27 -46.69
C PRO A 360 -52.30 5.06 -45.42
N GLY A 361 -51.30 5.78 -44.88
CA GLY A 361 -51.16 6.19 -43.48
C GLY A 361 -52.24 7.08 -42.82
N GLU A 362 -53.44 7.18 -43.38
CA GLU A 362 -54.55 8.03 -42.93
C GLU A 362 -55.89 7.26 -42.81
N THR A 363 -55.89 5.95 -42.63
CA THR A 363 -57.14 5.20 -42.35
C THR A 363 -57.56 5.42 -40.90
N ASN A 364 -58.62 6.22 -40.70
CA ASN A 364 -59.18 6.55 -39.38
C ASN A 364 -60.46 5.75 -39.15
N TYR A 365 -60.46 4.89 -38.12
CA TYR A 365 -61.62 4.10 -37.71
C TYR A 365 -62.26 4.71 -36.47
N HIS A 366 -63.57 4.58 -36.34
CA HIS A 366 -64.32 5.16 -35.25
C HIS A 366 -65.20 4.10 -34.61
N SER A 367 -65.17 3.97 -33.27
CA SER A 367 -66.12 3.12 -32.56
C SER A 367 -67.55 3.67 -32.66
N GLU A 368 -68.52 2.85 -32.29
CA GLU A 368 -69.84 3.36 -31.89
C GLU A 368 -69.72 4.20 -30.61
N LEU A 369 -70.75 5.01 -30.31
CA LEU A 369 -70.78 5.82 -29.10
C LEU A 369 -71.00 4.91 -27.88
N LEU A 370 -70.04 4.85 -26.97
CA LEU A 370 -70.09 3.98 -25.79
C LEU A 370 -70.49 4.81 -24.57
N SER A 371 -71.53 4.38 -23.85
CA SER A 371 -71.96 5.06 -22.62
C SER A 371 -70.97 4.82 -21.48
N ILE A 372 -70.91 5.76 -20.52
CA ILE A 372 -70.08 5.62 -19.34
C ILE A 372 -70.45 4.40 -18.48
N SER A 373 -71.74 4.03 -18.46
CA SER A 373 -72.22 2.82 -17.78
C SER A 373 -71.62 1.54 -18.39
N TRP A 374 -71.47 1.51 -19.71
CA TRP A 374 -70.85 0.40 -20.40
C TRP A 374 -69.34 0.33 -20.10
N ILE A 375 -68.65 1.47 -20.06
CA ILE A 375 -67.22 1.55 -19.72
C ILE A 375 -66.96 1.05 -18.30
N GLU A 376 -67.73 1.50 -17.31
CA GLU A 376 -67.60 1.04 -15.92
C GLU A 376 -67.95 -0.46 -15.78
N GLN A 377 -68.96 -0.93 -16.51
CA GLN A 377 -69.28 -2.36 -16.55
C GLN A 377 -68.10 -3.17 -17.10
N MET A 378 -67.46 -2.72 -18.18
CA MET A 378 -66.29 -3.40 -18.74
C MET A 378 -65.07 -3.34 -17.81
N ARG A 379 -64.86 -2.22 -17.12
CA ARG A 379 -63.82 -2.07 -16.11
C ARG A 379 -64.04 -3.03 -14.93
N GLY A 380 -65.29 -3.17 -14.48
CA GLY A 380 -65.68 -4.14 -13.45
C GLY A 380 -65.50 -5.60 -13.91
N LEU A 381 -65.86 -5.92 -15.15
CA LEU A 381 -65.63 -7.25 -15.74
C LEU A 381 -64.12 -7.57 -15.85
N LEU A 382 -63.29 -6.60 -16.22
CA LEU A 382 -61.84 -6.76 -16.24
C LEU A 382 -61.29 -6.98 -14.82
N GLY A 383 -61.71 -6.16 -13.85
CA GLY A 383 -61.30 -6.27 -12.45
C GLY A 383 -61.64 -7.64 -11.86
N THR A 384 -62.90 -8.07 -11.97
CA THR A 384 -63.34 -9.39 -11.50
C THR A 384 -62.63 -10.53 -12.23
N THR A 385 -62.34 -10.40 -13.53
CA THR A 385 -61.58 -11.41 -14.27
C THR A 385 -60.15 -11.51 -13.73
N LEU A 386 -59.48 -10.38 -13.46
CA LEU A 386 -58.12 -10.35 -12.91
C LEU A 386 -58.02 -10.87 -11.47
N GLU A 387 -59.00 -10.55 -10.62
CA GLU A 387 -59.09 -11.08 -9.26
C GLU A 387 -59.24 -12.60 -9.28
N ASN A 388 -60.16 -13.13 -10.10
CA ASN A 388 -60.39 -14.57 -10.23
C ASN A 388 -59.20 -15.34 -10.86
N ILE A 389 -58.29 -14.66 -11.56
CA ILE A 389 -57.08 -15.28 -12.12
C ILE A 389 -55.99 -15.44 -11.06
N SER A 390 -56.00 -14.61 -10.01
CA SER A 390 -54.96 -14.65 -8.97
C SER A 390 -54.97 -15.95 -8.16
N ASP A 391 -56.11 -16.65 -8.09
CA ASP A 391 -56.30 -17.90 -7.35
C ASP A 391 -56.48 -19.15 -8.25
N ALA A 392 -56.40 -19.02 -9.58
CA ALA A 392 -56.70 -20.09 -10.54
C ALA A 392 -55.44 -20.71 -11.18
N LEU A 393 -55.56 -21.92 -11.74
CA LEU A 393 -54.51 -22.55 -12.54
C LEU A 393 -54.18 -21.69 -13.79
N PRO A 394 -52.90 -21.61 -14.22
CA PRO A 394 -52.48 -20.70 -15.31
C PRO A 394 -53.22 -20.88 -16.65
N GLU A 395 -53.63 -22.11 -16.97
CA GLU A 395 -54.36 -22.42 -18.22
C GLU A 395 -55.81 -21.91 -18.19
N ASP A 396 -56.48 -21.98 -17.04
CA ASP A 396 -57.83 -21.44 -16.86
C ASP A 396 -57.82 -19.90 -16.92
N GLY A 397 -56.80 -19.28 -16.34
CA GLY A 397 -56.62 -17.84 -16.40
C GLY A 397 -56.38 -17.33 -17.83
N ARG A 398 -55.58 -18.06 -18.62
CA ARG A 398 -55.38 -17.76 -20.06
C ARG A 398 -56.69 -17.85 -20.83
N SER A 399 -57.46 -18.92 -20.67
CA SER A 399 -58.74 -19.09 -21.37
C SER A 399 -59.71 -17.94 -21.07
N ARG A 400 -59.84 -17.55 -19.80
CA ARG A 400 -60.71 -16.45 -19.37
C ARG A 400 -60.28 -15.09 -19.92
N LEU A 401 -58.98 -14.77 -19.89
CA LEU A 401 -58.45 -13.55 -20.51
C LEU A 401 -58.68 -13.54 -22.01
N THR A 402 -58.51 -14.68 -22.67
CA THR A 402 -58.78 -14.83 -24.10
C THR A 402 -60.26 -14.58 -24.42
N SER A 403 -61.21 -15.12 -23.65
CA SER A 403 -62.64 -14.90 -23.86
C SER A 403 -63.05 -13.44 -23.61
N LEU A 404 -62.60 -12.83 -22.51
CA LEU A 404 -62.83 -11.41 -22.24
C LEU A 404 -62.23 -10.54 -23.35
N GLY A 405 -61.05 -10.93 -23.80
CA GLY A 405 -60.33 -10.33 -24.91
C GLY A 405 -61.08 -10.32 -26.23
N GLN A 406 -61.58 -11.48 -26.63
CA GLN A 406 -62.41 -11.64 -27.83
C GLN A 406 -63.69 -10.81 -27.76
N TYR A 407 -64.31 -10.76 -26.58
CA TYR A 407 -65.48 -9.92 -26.33
C TYR A 407 -65.13 -8.44 -26.52
N LEU A 408 -64.09 -7.94 -25.86
CA LEU A 408 -63.64 -6.56 -25.99
C LEU A 408 -63.25 -6.23 -27.44
N PHE A 409 -62.56 -7.13 -28.13
CA PHE A 409 -62.17 -6.92 -29.52
C PHE A 409 -63.40 -6.76 -30.44
N LYS A 410 -64.46 -7.53 -30.20
CA LYS A 410 -65.70 -7.45 -30.97
C LYS A 410 -66.49 -6.16 -30.73
N HIS A 411 -66.42 -5.61 -29.52
CA HIS A 411 -67.27 -4.50 -29.09
C HIS A 411 -66.57 -3.13 -29.07
N LEU A 412 -65.25 -3.07 -28.90
CA LEU A 412 -64.47 -1.82 -28.92
C LEU A 412 -64.07 -1.40 -30.33
N PHE A 413 -63.72 -2.36 -31.19
CA PHE A 413 -63.26 -2.06 -32.54
C PHE A 413 -64.42 -2.12 -33.55
N PRO A 414 -64.52 -1.17 -34.49
CA PRO A 414 -65.49 -1.25 -35.59
C PRO A 414 -65.18 -2.43 -36.51
N THR A 415 -66.20 -2.92 -37.22
CA THR A 415 -66.11 -4.13 -38.07
C THR A 415 -65.05 -4.03 -39.16
N GLU A 416 -64.80 -2.82 -39.69
CA GLU A 416 -63.75 -2.53 -40.66
C GLU A 416 -62.36 -2.82 -40.07
N LEU A 417 -62.04 -2.20 -38.94
CA LEU A 417 -60.77 -2.40 -38.24
C LEU A 417 -60.59 -3.86 -37.78
N GLN A 418 -61.66 -4.53 -37.36
CA GLN A 418 -61.59 -5.96 -37.04
C GLN A 418 -61.24 -6.81 -38.27
N THR A 419 -61.78 -6.47 -39.43
CA THR A 419 -61.49 -7.18 -40.69
C THR A 419 -60.05 -6.94 -41.12
N ASP A 420 -59.58 -5.70 -40.97
CA ASP A 420 -58.20 -5.34 -41.24
C ASP A 420 -57.22 -6.10 -40.35
N PHE A 421 -57.43 -6.10 -39.02
CA PHE A 421 -56.63 -6.90 -38.09
C PHE A 421 -56.62 -8.40 -38.45
N ARG A 422 -57.74 -8.98 -38.87
CA ARG A 422 -57.80 -10.38 -39.30
C ARG A 422 -57.07 -10.61 -40.63
N SER A 423 -56.99 -9.61 -41.51
CA SER A 423 -56.29 -9.69 -42.80
C SER A 423 -54.76 -9.50 -42.69
N LEU A 424 -54.29 -8.99 -41.55
CA LEU A 424 -52.88 -8.65 -41.27
C LEU A 424 -51.98 -9.84 -40.97
N ILE A 425 -52.54 -10.97 -40.51
CA ILE A 425 -51.75 -12.11 -40.02
C ILE A 425 -51.73 -13.22 -41.10
N PRO A 426 -50.71 -13.30 -41.98
CA PRO A 426 -50.46 -14.54 -42.70
C PRO A 426 -50.06 -15.61 -41.67
N ARG A 427 -50.65 -16.81 -41.79
CA ARG A 427 -50.70 -17.91 -40.80
C ARG A 427 -49.37 -18.45 -40.22
N ASN A 428 -48.21 -17.80 -40.33
CA ASN A 428 -46.92 -18.32 -39.85
C ASN A 428 -45.89 -17.25 -39.39
N TYR A 429 -46.28 -16.00 -39.10
CA TYR A 429 -45.34 -14.99 -38.61
C TYR A 429 -45.81 -14.32 -37.31
N THR A 430 -44.91 -14.22 -36.33
CA THR A 430 -45.11 -13.38 -35.14
C THR A 430 -44.87 -11.92 -35.51
N SER A 431 -45.87 -11.06 -35.32
CA SER A 431 -45.75 -9.61 -35.51
C SER A 431 -45.79 -8.84 -34.21
N THR A 432 -45.10 -7.70 -34.16
CA THR A 432 -45.13 -6.78 -33.01
C THR A 432 -46.14 -5.65 -33.25
N LEU A 433 -47.05 -5.46 -32.28
CA LEU A 433 -48.05 -4.38 -32.28
C LEU A 433 -47.75 -3.43 -31.12
N LEU A 434 -47.49 -2.16 -31.42
CA LEU A 434 -47.40 -1.09 -30.44
C LEU A 434 -48.74 -0.36 -30.35
N ILE A 435 -49.33 -0.31 -29.16
CA ILE A 435 -50.57 0.43 -28.91
C ILE A 435 -50.24 1.75 -28.22
N LEU A 436 -50.63 2.87 -28.82
CA LEU A 436 -50.49 4.21 -28.28
C LEU A 436 -51.88 4.74 -27.94
N ALA A 437 -52.27 4.67 -26.67
CA ALA A 437 -53.53 5.26 -26.20
C ALA A 437 -53.28 6.63 -25.57
N ASP A 438 -54.11 7.61 -25.91
CA ASP A 438 -54.10 8.91 -25.23
C ASP A 438 -54.49 8.72 -23.75
N GLN A 439 -53.78 9.39 -22.86
CA GLN A 439 -54.24 9.59 -21.49
C GLN A 439 -54.69 11.03 -21.41
N ASP A 440 -55.99 11.26 -21.51
CA ASP A 440 -56.54 12.61 -21.46
C ASP A 440 -56.09 13.33 -20.18
N GLU A 441 -55.70 14.59 -20.41
CA GLU A 441 -55.25 15.59 -19.46
C GLU A 441 -56.33 15.88 -18.39
N GLU A 442 -56.04 15.60 -17.12
CA GLU A 442 -56.71 16.30 -16.01
C GLU A 442 -55.84 17.46 -15.53
N GLY A 443 -56.34 18.67 -15.73
CA GLY A 443 -55.74 19.90 -15.26
C GLY A 443 -55.72 20.02 -13.72
N THR A 444 -54.75 20.79 -13.24
CA THR A 444 -54.61 21.37 -11.89
C THR A 444 -54.25 20.44 -10.71
N LEU A 445 -53.01 19.95 -10.67
CA LEU A 445 -51.96 20.29 -9.69
C LEU A 445 -50.82 19.26 -9.80
N GLY A 446 -49.59 19.73 -10.04
CA GLY A 446 -48.39 18.94 -9.79
C GLY A 446 -47.91 18.12 -10.98
N THR A 447 -46.77 18.55 -11.52
CA THR A 447 -45.94 17.88 -12.53
C THR A 447 -45.79 16.37 -12.27
N LEU A 448 -46.51 15.54 -13.01
CA LEU A 448 -46.29 14.10 -13.10
C LEU A 448 -46.28 13.69 -14.58
N ALA A 449 -45.23 12.95 -14.93
CA ALA A 449 -44.76 12.71 -16.29
C ALA A 449 -45.78 12.05 -17.22
N ARG A 450 -45.79 12.46 -18.50
CA ARG A 450 -46.32 11.67 -19.62
C ARG A 450 -45.71 10.26 -19.57
N ARG A 451 -46.49 9.26 -19.16
CA ARG A 451 -46.13 7.85 -19.31
C ARG A 451 -46.86 7.28 -20.52
N SER A 452 -46.20 7.30 -21.67
CA SER A 452 -46.52 6.36 -22.75
C SER A 452 -46.26 4.94 -22.25
N THR A 453 -47.30 4.12 -22.15
CA THR A 453 -47.15 2.72 -21.75
C THR A 453 -46.87 1.91 -23.00
N ILE A 454 -45.61 1.53 -23.22
CA ILE A 454 -45.19 0.63 -24.30
C ILE A 454 -45.57 -0.79 -23.88
N PHE A 455 -46.62 -1.35 -24.48
CA PHE A 455 -46.87 -2.79 -24.43
C PHE A 455 -46.25 -3.42 -25.68
N GLU A 456 -45.15 -4.16 -25.49
CA GLU A 456 -44.57 -5.02 -26.51
C GLU A 456 -44.98 -6.46 -26.17
N ARG A 457 -45.92 -7.02 -26.93
CA ARG A 457 -46.29 -8.44 -26.82
C ARG A 457 -46.28 -9.05 -28.21
N SER A 458 -45.68 -10.24 -28.33
CA SER A 458 -45.97 -11.14 -29.44
C SER A 458 -47.46 -11.49 -29.36
N LEU A 459 -48.21 -11.24 -30.43
CA LEU A 459 -49.61 -11.70 -30.52
C LEU A 459 -49.60 -13.23 -30.56
N PRO A 460 -50.15 -13.94 -29.56
CA PRO A 460 -50.34 -15.38 -29.66
C PRO A 460 -51.62 -15.67 -30.45
N ASP A 461 -51.62 -16.76 -31.23
CA ASP A 461 -52.73 -17.22 -32.08
C ASP A 461 -54.09 -17.39 -31.35
N CYS A 462 -54.08 -17.40 -30.02
CA CYS A 462 -55.22 -17.74 -29.17
C CYS A 462 -56.36 -16.71 -29.18
N TRP A 463 -56.14 -15.47 -29.61
CA TRP A 463 -57.16 -14.41 -29.51
C TRP A 463 -58.13 -14.37 -30.70
N PHE A 464 -57.90 -15.15 -31.76
CA PHE A 464 -58.60 -15.01 -33.04
C PHE A 464 -59.17 -16.30 -33.64
N THR A 465 -59.21 -17.42 -32.91
CA THR A 465 -59.80 -18.66 -33.41
C THR A 465 -61.33 -18.63 -33.34
N ASN A 466 -61.99 -18.67 -34.50
CA ASN A 466 -63.35 -19.20 -34.61
C ASN A 466 -63.25 -20.74 -34.63
N PRO A 467 -64.22 -21.49 -34.07
CA PRO A 467 -64.12 -22.94 -34.02
C PRO A 467 -64.26 -23.47 -35.45
N ILE A 468 -63.61 -24.59 -35.71
CA ILE A 468 -63.53 -25.36 -36.96
C ILE A 468 -62.09 -25.37 -37.49
N LEU A 469 -61.51 -26.55 -37.25
CA LEU A 469 -60.25 -27.13 -37.71
C LEU A 469 -59.07 -26.91 -36.75
N GLY A 470 -58.75 -28.00 -36.05
CA GLY A 470 -57.63 -28.08 -35.13
C GLY A 470 -56.29 -27.90 -35.82
N ASN A 471 -55.46 -27.07 -35.20
CA ASN A 471 -54.03 -27.19 -34.93
C ASN A 471 -53.61 -25.95 -34.15
#